data_AF-C4V5A9-F1
#
_entry.id   AF-C4V5A9-F1
#
_cell.length_a   1.000
_cell.length_b   1.000
_cell.length_c   1.000
_cell.angle_alpha   90.00
_cell.angle_beta   90.00
_cell.angle_gamma   90.00
#
_symmetry.space_group_name_H-M   'P 1'
#
loop_
_entity.id
_entity.type
_entity.pdbx_description
1 polymer ?
#
loop_
_entity_poly.entity_id
_entity_poly.type
_entity_poly.pdbx_seq_one_letter_code
_entity_poly.pdbx_strand_id
1 'polypeptide(L)'
;MPTDMLQNYRFKSDEAGISLSRLLYLRLKLAKPIWIVPRAMQEELAALHTLLCQIRSGEHVTQAQWDILETQVKTFTQLVGNDNTQSKGDRVYA
;
A
#
# COMPACT_ATOMS: atom_id res chain seq x y z
N MET A 1 -18.39 -16.18 -8.68
CA MET A 1 -17.04 -16.42 -9.24
C MET A 1 -17.22 -16.93 -10.66
N PRO A 2 -16.63 -16.31 -11.69
CA PRO A 2 -16.74 -16.84 -13.04
C PRO A 2 -16.15 -18.25 -13.06
N THR A 3 -16.88 -19.20 -13.64
CA THR A 3 -16.55 -20.64 -13.63
C THR A 3 -15.13 -20.92 -14.14
N ASP A 4 -14.64 -20.07 -15.05
CA ASP A 4 -13.32 -20.13 -15.67
C ASP A 4 -12.17 -19.90 -14.68
N MET A 5 -12.37 -19.03 -13.68
CA MET A 5 -11.32 -18.79 -12.66
C MET A 5 -11.12 -20.01 -11.77
N LEU A 6 -12.20 -20.66 -11.35
CA LEU A 6 -12.13 -21.83 -10.49
C LEU A 6 -11.44 -23.01 -11.20
N GLN A 7 -11.72 -23.21 -12.48
CA GLN A 7 -11.04 -24.24 -13.28
C GLN A 7 -9.54 -23.95 -13.43
N ASN A 8 -9.17 -22.69 -13.64
CA ASN A 8 -7.76 -22.28 -13.74
C ASN A 8 -6.99 -22.54 -12.43
N TYR A 9 -7.59 -22.27 -11.26
CA TYR A 9 -6.95 -22.57 -9.99
C TYR A 9 -6.85 -24.06 -9.69
N ARG A 10 -7.85 -24.86 -10.12
CA ARG A 10 -7.79 -26.33 -10.01
C ARG A 10 -6.67 -26.90 -10.86
N PHE A 11 -6.56 -26.47 -12.11
CA PHE A 11 -5.47 -26.89 -13.00
C PHE A 11 -4.09 -26.61 -12.38
N LYS A 12 -3.90 -25.39 -11.85
CA LYS A 12 -2.64 -24.99 -11.20
C LYS A 12 -2.38 -25.74 -9.89
N SER A 13 -3.42 -26.16 -9.18
CA SER A 13 -3.24 -26.94 -7.95
C SER A 13 -2.82 -28.37 -8.28
N ASP A 14 -3.42 -28.95 -9.31
CA ASP A 14 -3.11 -30.30 -9.78
C ASP A 14 -1.69 -30.37 -10.37
N GLU A 15 -1.30 -29.38 -11.19
CA GLU A 15 0.07 -29.24 -11.73
C GLU A 15 1.12 -29.09 -10.63
N ALA A 16 0.81 -28.35 -9.56
CA ALA A 16 1.69 -28.16 -8.43
C ALA A 16 1.66 -29.32 -7.42
N GLY A 17 0.79 -30.32 -7.59
CA GLY A 17 0.63 -31.46 -6.68
C GLY A 17 0.18 -31.07 -5.27
N ILE A 18 -0.50 -29.93 -5.10
CA ILE A 18 -0.96 -29.42 -3.81
C ILE A 18 -2.46 -29.18 -3.82
N SER A 19 -3.10 -29.20 -2.65
CA SER A 19 -4.53 -28.88 -2.58
C SER A 19 -4.80 -27.44 -3.05
N LEU A 20 -5.98 -27.23 -3.64
CA LEU A 20 -6.45 -25.89 -4.04
C LEU A 20 -6.40 -24.89 -2.87
N SER A 21 -6.77 -25.32 -1.66
CA SER A 21 -6.69 -24.50 -0.45
C SER A 21 -5.24 -24.10 -0.11
N ARG A 22 -4.28 -25.00 -0.29
CA ARG A 22 -2.85 -24.73 -0.06
C ARG A 22 -2.29 -23.78 -1.11
N LEU A 23 -2.68 -23.94 -2.37
CA LEU A 23 -2.28 -23.03 -3.44
C LEU A 23 -2.78 -21.61 -3.17
N LEU A 24 -4.06 -21.45 -2.79
CA LEU A 24 -4.64 -20.15 -2.45
C LEU A 24 -3.96 -19.52 -1.24
N TYR A 25 -3.70 -20.31 -0.20
CA TYR A 25 -2.97 -19.84 0.98
C TYR A 25 -1.57 -19.32 0.63
N LEU A 26 -0.79 -20.06 -0.17
CA LEU A 26 0.54 -19.65 -0.60
C LEU A 26 0.49 -18.39 -1.48
N ARG A 27 -0.50 -18.29 -2.37
CA ARG A 27 -0.73 -17.08 -3.17
C ARG A 27 -1.05 -15.86 -2.31
N LEU A 28 -1.90 -16.00 -1.30
CA LEU A 28 -2.24 -14.93 -0.38
C LEU A 28 -1.04 -14.54 0.51
N LYS A 29 -0.22 -15.52 0.90
CA LYS A 29 1.00 -15.28 1.68
C LYS A 29 2.10 -14.58 0.86
N LEU A 30 2.19 -14.87 -0.44
CA LEU A 30 3.13 -14.26 -1.37
C LEU A 30 2.63 -12.92 -1.93
N ALA A 31 1.32 -12.69 -1.93
CA ALA A 31 0.76 -11.42 -2.31
C ALA A 31 1.33 -10.34 -1.38
N LYS A 32 1.83 -9.25 -1.97
CA LYS A 32 2.15 -8.05 -1.18
C LYS A 32 0.92 -7.73 -0.33
N PRO A 33 1.08 -7.33 0.95
CA PRO A 33 -0.04 -6.91 1.77
C PRO A 33 -0.89 -5.94 0.96
N ILE A 34 -2.19 -6.23 0.87
CA ILE A 34 -3.13 -5.32 0.23
C ILE A 34 -3.25 -4.15 1.21
N TRP A 35 -2.44 -3.12 0.98
CA TRP A 35 -2.58 -1.86 1.69
C TRP A 35 -3.90 -1.26 1.23
N ILE A 36 -4.93 -1.38 2.07
CA ILE A 36 -6.21 -0.71 1.85
C ILE A 36 -5.94 0.77 2.17
N VAL A 37 -5.63 1.55 1.14
CA VAL A 37 -5.44 2.99 1.26
C VAL A 37 -6.83 3.64 1.28
N PRO A 38 -7.21 4.36 2.35
CA PRO A 38 -8.46 5.11 2.38
C PRO A 38 -8.54 6.09 1.21
N ARG A 39 -9.74 6.31 0.66
CA ARG A 39 -9.94 7.21 -0.49
C ARG A 39 -9.39 8.62 -0.24
N ALA A 40 -9.56 9.16 0.97
CA ALA A 40 -8.99 10.45 1.36
C ALA A 40 -7.46 10.48 1.22
N MET A 41 -6.78 9.40 1.64
CA MET A 41 -5.33 9.28 1.50
C MET A 41 -4.90 9.12 0.04
N GLN A 42 -5.73 8.52 -0.82
CA GLN A 42 -5.47 8.50 -2.27
C GLN A 42 -5.56 9.88 -2.91
N GLU A 43 -6.53 10.69 -2.49
CA GLU A 43 -6.70 12.07 -2.96
C GLU A 43 -5.53 12.96 -2.53
N GLU A 44 -5.06 12.83 -1.28
CA GLU A 44 -3.86 13.51 -0.79
C GLU A 44 -2.60 13.09 -1.57
N LEU A 45 -2.41 11.79 -1.82
CA LEU A 45 -1.28 11.28 -2.60
C LEU A 45 -1.31 11.75 -4.06
N ALA A 46 -2.49 11.83 -4.67
CA ALA A 46 -2.64 12.36 -6.03
C ALA A 46 -2.31 13.86 -6.10
N ALA A 47 -2.70 14.64 -5.09
CA ALA A 47 -2.34 16.06 -4.99
C ALA A 47 -0.82 16.25 -4.84
N LEU A 48 -0.18 15.47 -3.96
CA LEU A 48 1.28 15.47 -3.79
C LEU A 48 2.02 15.08 -5.07
N HIS A 49 1.56 14.03 -5.75
CA HIS A 49 2.15 13.60 -7.02
C HIS A 49 2.06 14.69 -8.09
N THR A 50 0.92 15.38 -8.17
CA THR A 50 0.71 16.48 -9.12
C THR A 50 1.65 17.65 -8.83
N LEU A 51 1.81 18.04 -7.56
CA LEU A 51 2.74 19.09 -7.14
C LEU A 51 4.20 18.73 -7.50
N LEU A 52 4.62 17.49 -7.26
CA LEU A 52 5.96 17.03 -7.62
C LEU A 52 6.20 17.03 -9.14
N CYS A 53 5.18 16.68 -9.93
CA CYS A 53 5.25 16.78 -11.39
C CYS A 53 5.42 18.22 -11.87
N GLN A 54 4.70 19.18 -11.26
CA GLN A 54 4.81 20.61 -11.57
C GLN A 54 6.19 21.17 -11.22
N ILE A 55 6.74 20.79 -10.07
CA ILE A 55 8.12 21.17 -9.70
C ILE A 55 9.11 20.62 -10.72
N ARG A 56 8.94 19.36 -11.15
CA ARG A 56 9.82 18.72 -12.13
C ARG A 56 9.73 19.33 -13.52
N SER A 57 8.54 19.82 -13.93
CA SER A 57 8.37 20.51 -15.22
C SER A 57 8.90 21.95 -15.21
N GLY A 58 9.37 22.45 -14.05
CA GLY A 58 9.86 23.82 -13.91
C GLY A 58 8.73 24.85 -13.86
N GLU A 59 7.49 24.42 -13.59
CA GLU A 59 6.35 25.31 -13.40
C GLU A 59 6.48 26.09 -12.09
N HIS A 60 5.90 27.30 -12.07
CA HIS A 60 5.93 28.14 -10.88
C HIS A 60 4.99 27.55 -9.81
N VAL A 61 5.56 27.15 -8.69
CA VAL A 61 4.83 26.65 -7.52
C VAL A 61 4.69 27.79 -6.52
N THR A 62 3.47 27.98 -6.04
CA THR A 62 3.17 29.03 -5.04
C THR A 62 3.76 28.69 -3.68
N GLN A 63 4.05 29.70 -2.86
CA GLN A 63 4.55 29.51 -1.49
C GLN A 63 3.63 28.60 -0.65
N ALA A 64 2.31 28.77 -0.78
CA ALA A 64 1.33 27.93 -0.08
C ALA A 64 1.43 26.43 -0.44
N GLN A 65 1.72 26.12 -1.71
CA GLN A 65 1.92 24.74 -2.15
C GLN A 65 3.24 24.16 -1.62
N TRP A 66 4.27 25.01 -1.47
CA TRP A 66 5.52 24.63 -0.83
C TRP A 66 5.34 24.33 0.66
N ASP A 67 4.59 25.17 1.38
CA ASP A 67 4.30 24.98 2.80
C ASP A 67 3.52 23.66 3.05
N ILE A 68 2.58 23.33 2.15
CA ILE A 68 1.87 22.03 2.17
C ILE A 68 2.84 20.87 1.98
N LEU A 69 3.74 20.95 0.99
CA LEU A 69 4.70 19.89 0.71
C LEU A 69 5.68 19.71 1.88
N GLU A 70 6.16 20.80 2.48
CA GLU A 70 7.03 20.77 3.65
C GLU A 70 6.33 20.12 4.85
N THR A 71 5.06 20.45 5.08
CA THR A 71 4.25 19.89 6.18
C THR A 71 4.04 18.37 5.98
N GLN A 72 3.78 17.94 4.75
CA GLN A 72 3.61 16.52 4.40
C GLN A 72 4.93 15.75 4.56
N VAL A 73 6.05 16.32 4.12
CA VAL A 73 7.39 15.74 4.32
C VAL A 73 7.73 15.64 5.80
N LYS A 74 7.45 16.68 6.60
CA LYS A 74 7.65 16.65 8.07
C LYS A 74 6.82 15.55 8.73
N THR A 75 5.54 15.44 8.36
CA THR A 75 4.64 14.41 8.88
C THR A 75 5.15 13.01 8.52
N PHE A 76 5.56 12.80 7.27
CA PHE A 76 6.10 11.51 6.83
C PHE A 76 7.43 11.18 7.51
N THR A 77 8.31 12.18 7.70
CA THR A 77 9.58 12.02 8.41
C THR A 77 9.36 11.68 9.88
N GLN A 78 8.34 12.24 10.53
CA GLN A 78 7.95 11.87 11.89
C GLN A 78 7.36 10.45 11.96
N LEU A 79 6.59 10.03 10.95
CA LEU A 79 6.03 8.68 10.88
C LEU A 79 7.10 7.62 10.64
N VAL A 80 8.07 7.90 9.75
CA VAL A 80 9.18 6.98 9.42
C VAL A 80 10.31 7.06 10.45
N GLY A 81 10.54 8.22 11.06
CA GLY A 81 11.55 8.44 12.11
C GLY A 81 11.14 7.94 13.49
N ASN A 82 9.94 7.37 13.65
CA ASN A 82 9.45 6.82 14.91
C ASN A 82 9.83 5.34 15.14
N ASP A 83 10.99 4.92 14.62
CA ASP A 83 11.53 3.56 14.78
C ASP A 83 11.91 3.20 16.24
N ASN A 84 11.82 4.13 17.20
CA ASN A 84 12.22 3.89 18.60
C ASN A 84 11.07 3.80 19.62
N THR A 85 9.79 3.95 19.23
CA THR A 85 8.67 3.89 20.21
C THR A 85 7.46 3.06 19.80
N GLN A 86 7.56 2.17 18.80
CA GLN A 86 6.69 0.99 18.79
C GLN A 86 7.19 -0.01 19.85
N SER A 87 6.99 0.35 21.12
CA SER A 87 6.81 -0.63 22.17
C SER A 87 5.78 -1.62 21.65
N LYS A 88 6.21 -2.88 21.53
CA LYS A 88 5.38 -4.03 21.16
C LYS A 88 4.01 -3.84 21.82
N GLY A 89 3.00 -3.53 21.01
CA GLY A 89 1.63 -3.44 21.50
C GLY A 89 1.31 -4.73 22.24
N ASP A 90 0.77 -4.59 23.46
CA ASP A 90 0.37 -5.73 24.25
C ASP A 90 -0.50 -6.65 23.40
N ARG A 91 -0.04 -7.89 23.26
CA ARG A 91 -0.85 -8.96 22.70
C ARG A 91 -1.96 -9.27 23.71
N VAL A 92 -3.09 -8.60 23.57
CA VAL A 92 -4.32 -9.03 24.23
C VAL A 92 -4.80 -10.29 23.49
N TYR A 93 -4.52 -11.44 24.07
CA TYR A 93 -5.20 -12.68 23.72
C TYR A 93 -6.58 -12.65 24.40
N ALA A 94 -7.64 -12.73 23.59
CA ALA A 94 -8.99 -13.06 24.06
C ALA A 94 -9.15 -14.58 24.14
#